data_AF-A0A953DU42-F1
#
_entry.id   AF-A0A953DU42-F1
#
_cell.length_a   1.000
_cell.length_b   1.000
_cell.length_c   1.000
_cell.angle_alpha   90.00
_cell.angle_beta   90.00
_cell.angle_gamma   90.00
#
_symmetry.space_group_name_H-M   'P 1'
#
loop_
_entity.id
_entity.type
_entity.pdbx_description
1 polymer ?
#
loop_
_entity_poly.entity_id
_entity_poly.type
_entity_poly.pdbx_seq_one_letter_code
_entity_poly.pdbx_strand_id
1 'polypeptide(L)'
;MRDGATPGEGLASVITVDLAETPLRQLNARLHALAPDTNETHWRVLNPDGRHAIACGLQVPVEVEIDGHVGYYCAGMNKHATVRINGNAGQGVAENMMSGLVVVAGNASQSAGASGRGGLLVIEGDASSRCGISMKGIDIVVKGSVGHMSAFMAQAGTLVICGDAGDALGDSLYEAKIFVKGRVASLGADCVEKAMRPNHLARLARLLEAAGCDDDPASFRRYGSARRLYNFHVDHADQY
;
A
#
# COMPACT_ATOMS: atom_id res chain seq x y z
N MET A 1 53.12 6.45 -11.25
CA MET A 1 51.83 5.79 -11.54
C MET A 1 51.28 5.32 -10.20
N ARG A 2 50.17 5.91 -9.74
CA ARG A 2 49.48 5.48 -8.52
C ARG A 2 48.28 4.68 -8.98
N ASP A 3 48.29 3.39 -8.73
CA ASP A 3 47.15 2.52 -8.98
C ASP A 3 46.06 2.83 -7.96
N GLY A 4 44.99 3.44 -8.46
CA GLY A 4 43.76 3.64 -7.71
C GLY A 4 42.96 2.35 -7.72
N ALA A 5 43.01 1.61 -6.61
CA ALA A 5 42.02 0.57 -6.34
C ALA A 5 40.69 1.25 -6.01
N THR A 6 39.69 1.02 -6.85
CA THR A 6 38.28 1.30 -6.56
C THR A 6 37.83 0.44 -5.37
N PRO A 7 37.14 0.99 -4.36
CA PRO A 7 36.54 0.18 -3.31
C PRO A 7 35.44 -0.67 -3.95
N GLY A 8 35.53 -1.99 -3.83
CA GLY A 8 34.46 -2.89 -4.22
C GLY A 8 33.20 -2.60 -3.41
N GLU A 9 32.08 -2.40 -4.11
CA GLU A 9 30.76 -2.41 -3.52
C GLU A 9 30.54 -3.79 -2.88
N GLY A 10 30.63 -3.86 -1.55
CA GLY A 10 30.32 -5.07 -0.82
C GLY A 10 28.85 -5.41 -1.04
N LEU A 11 28.57 -6.49 -1.76
CA LEU A 11 27.23 -7.07 -1.82
C LEU A 11 26.77 -7.34 -0.39
N ALA A 12 25.74 -6.62 0.07
CA ALA A 12 25.13 -6.89 1.37
C ALA A 12 24.70 -8.36 1.40
N SER A 13 25.14 -9.11 2.42
CA SER A 13 24.81 -10.53 2.53
C SER A 13 23.32 -10.70 2.84
N VAL A 14 22.60 -11.43 1.99
CA VAL A 14 21.17 -11.72 2.19
C VAL A 14 20.98 -12.69 3.34
N ILE A 15 20.16 -12.32 4.32
CA ILE A 15 19.81 -13.18 5.46
C ILE A 15 18.55 -13.97 5.12
N THR A 16 18.70 -15.27 5.00
CA THR A 16 17.58 -16.16 4.64
C THR A 16 16.96 -16.79 5.88
N VAL A 17 15.63 -16.77 5.98
CA VAL A 17 14.85 -17.45 7.02
C VAL A 17 13.76 -18.28 6.37
N ASP A 18 13.77 -19.58 6.63
CA ASP A 18 12.73 -20.49 6.17
C ASP A 18 11.65 -20.66 7.25
N LEU A 19 10.40 -20.29 6.94
CA LEU A 19 9.28 -20.43 7.87
C LEU A 19 8.76 -21.87 7.98
N ALA A 20 9.19 -22.80 7.13
CA ALA A 20 8.96 -24.23 7.33
C ALA A 20 9.74 -24.76 8.55
N GLU A 21 10.85 -24.13 8.90
CA GLU A 21 11.75 -24.56 9.99
C GLU A 21 11.76 -23.57 11.17
N THR A 22 11.66 -22.28 10.89
CA THR A 22 11.71 -21.21 11.88
C THR A 22 10.31 -20.75 12.26
N PRO A 23 9.92 -20.76 13.55
CA PRO A 23 8.65 -20.20 13.99
C PRO A 23 8.52 -18.72 13.62
N LEU A 24 7.37 -18.31 13.08
CA LEU A 24 7.08 -16.92 12.71
C LEU A 24 7.42 -15.90 13.81
N ARG A 25 7.11 -16.24 15.06
CA ARG A 25 7.39 -15.35 16.21
C ARG A 25 8.89 -15.06 16.33
N GLN A 26 9.74 -16.03 16.03
CA GLN A 26 11.18 -15.87 16.07
C GLN A 26 11.68 -14.99 14.92
N LEU A 27 11.14 -15.15 13.70
CA LEU A 27 11.43 -14.25 12.58
C LEU A 27 11.09 -12.80 12.96
N ASN A 28 9.87 -12.53 13.42
CA ASN A 28 9.45 -11.17 13.77
C ASN A 28 10.26 -10.61 14.93
N ALA A 29 10.57 -11.41 15.96
CA ALA A 29 11.42 -10.97 17.05
C ALA A 29 12.83 -10.54 16.57
N ARG A 30 13.41 -11.26 15.61
CA ARG A 30 14.70 -10.89 15.00
C ARG A 30 14.59 -9.57 14.24
N LEU A 31 13.57 -9.43 13.39
CA LEU A 31 13.34 -8.21 12.62
C LEU A 31 13.09 -7.00 13.52
N HIS A 32 12.40 -7.17 14.66
CA HIS A 32 12.14 -6.11 15.63
C HIS A 32 13.37 -5.74 16.47
N ALA A 33 14.32 -6.64 16.62
CA ALA A 33 15.54 -6.40 17.38
C ALA A 33 16.61 -5.65 16.57
N LEU A 34 16.39 -5.41 15.27
CA LEU A 34 17.33 -4.70 14.43
C LEU A 34 17.53 -3.25 14.88
N ALA A 35 18.79 -2.86 15.02
CA ALA A 35 19.18 -1.48 15.26
C ALA A 35 19.12 -0.66 13.95
N PRO A 36 18.91 0.67 14.02
CA PRO A 36 18.88 1.52 12.82
C PRO A 36 20.17 1.50 11.97
N ASP A 37 21.31 1.20 12.57
CA ASP A 37 22.64 1.11 11.95
C ASP A 37 23.08 -0.34 11.67
N THR A 38 22.13 -1.28 11.65
CA THR A 38 22.41 -2.69 11.37
C THR A 38 23.03 -2.91 9.99
N ASN A 39 23.93 -3.89 9.89
CA ASN A 39 24.40 -4.42 8.60
C ASN A 39 23.50 -5.54 8.06
N GLU A 40 22.51 -5.99 8.84
CA GLU A 40 21.50 -6.98 8.45
C GLU A 40 20.38 -6.30 7.64
N THR A 41 20.74 -5.72 6.50
CA THR A 41 19.87 -4.82 5.73
C THR A 41 18.96 -5.52 4.72
N HIS A 42 19.23 -6.77 4.35
CA HIS A 42 18.47 -7.52 3.35
C HIS A 42 18.09 -8.92 3.86
N TRP A 43 16.79 -9.20 3.87
CA TRP A 43 16.21 -10.43 4.38
C TRP A 43 15.37 -11.12 3.30
N ARG A 44 15.48 -12.45 3.26
CA ARG A 44 14.65 -13.30 2.41
C ARG A 44 13.90 -14.30 3.26
N VAL A 45 12.58 -14.32 3.15
CA VAL A 45 11.68 -15.20 3.89
C VAL A 45 11.11 -16.25 2.95
N LEU A 46 11.41 -17.52 3.21
CA LEU A 46 10.96 -18.65 2.40
C LEU A 46 9.76 -19.36 3.04
N ASN A 47 8.99 -20.06 2.20
CA ASN A 47 7.86 -20.90 2.58
C ASN A 47 6.86 -20.23 3.55
N PRO A 48 6.35 -19.01 3.25
CA PRO A 48 5.45 -18.29 4.13
C PRO A 48 4.14 -19.03 4.37
N ASP A 49 3.66 -19.82 3.41
CA ASP A 49 2.49 -20.70 3.50
C ASP A 49 1.24 -20.01 4.07
N GLY A 50 0.98 -18.78 3.63
CA GLY A 50 -0.18 -18.00 4.08
C GLY A 50 -0.13 -17.56 5.55
N ARG A 51 1.02 -17.68 6.23
CA ARG A 51 1.16 -17.22 7.62
C ARG A 51 0.88 -15.74 7.74
N HIS A 52 0.21 -15.38 8.83
CA HIS A 52 -0.22 -14.02 9.11
C HIS A 52 0.93 -13.20 9.72
N ALA A 53 0.83 -11.88 9.68
CA ALA A 53 1.68 -10.91 10.37
C ALA A 53 3.19 -11.04 10.09
N ILE A 54 3.59 -11.62 8.96
CA ILE A 54 5.00 -11.61 8.52
C ILE A 54 5.45 -10.16 8.34
N ALA A 55 6.64 -9.82 8.85
CA ALA A 55 7.23 -8.49 8.70
C ALA A 55 6.32 -7.35 9.22
N CYS A 56 5.44 -7.63 10.18
CA CYS A 56 4.61 -6.61 10.81
C CYS A 56 5.44 -5.79 11.80
N GLY A 57 5.28 -4.47 11.87
CA GLY A 57 5.89 -3.60 12.88
C GLY A 57 7.36 -3.26 12.65
N LEU A 58 7.84 -3.27 11.40
CA LEU A 58 9.22 -2.90 11.08
C LEU A 58 9.48 -1.40 11.30
N GLN A 59 10.56 -1.09 12.02
CA GLN A 59 10.92 0.28 12.42
C GLN A 59 12.28 0.74 11.89
N VAL A 60 12.93 -0.02 11.03
CA VAL A 60 14.26 0.28 10.48
C VAL A 60 14.26 0.16 8.96
N PRO A 61 15.15 0.86 8.24
CA PRO A 61 15.18 0.88 6.79
C PRO A 61 15.88 -0.36 6.21
N VAL A 62 15.23 -1.51 6.34
CA VAL A 62 15.70 -2.80 5.77
C VAL A 62 14.79 -3.26 4.65
N GLU A 63 15.31 -4.12 3.78
CA GLU A 63 14.55 -4.80 2.73
C GLU A 63 14.20 -6.23 3.15
N VAL A 64 12.92 -6.58 3.06
CA VAL A 64 12.41 -7.93 3.35
C VAL A 64 11.67 -8.44 2.12
N GLU A 65 12.23 -9.45 1.48
CA GLU A 65 11.61 -10.21 0.40
C GLU A 65 10.94 -11.46 0.95
N ILE A 66 9.69 -11.71 0.55
CA ILE A 66 8.90 -12.86 1.01
C ILE A 66 8.50 -13.68 -0.21
N ASP A 67 9.00 -14.91 -0.28
CA ASP A 67 8.80 -15.80 -1.42
C ASP A 67 7.54 -16.67 -1.24
N GLY A 68 6.41 -16.11 -1.65
CA GLY A 68 5.13 -16.81 -1.73
C GLY A 68 3.97 -16.03 -1.14
N HIS A 69 2.86 -16.73 -0.94
CA HIS A 69 1.63 -16.14 -0.41
C HIS A 69 1.73 -15.85 1.09
N VAL A 70 1.22 -14.68 1.49
CA VAL A 70 1.17 -14.25 2.89
C VAL A 70 -0.27 -14.08 3.35
N GLY A 71 -0.48 -14.26 4.66
CA GLY A 71 -1.79 -14.12 5.26
C GLY A 71 -2.10 -12.70 5.72
N TYR A 72 -2.88 -12.59 6.79
CA TYR A 72 -3.41 -11.31 7.25
C TYR A 72 -2.33 -10.40 7.82
N TYR A 73 -2.47 -9.09 7.65
CA TYR A 73 -1.64 -8.06 8.30
C TYR A 73 -0.14 -8.10 7.98
N CYS A 74 0.26 -8.79 6.91
CA CYS A 74 1.66 -8.78 6.45
C CYS A 74 2.10 -7.32 6.19
N ALA A 75 3.31 -6.97 6.64
CA ALA A 75 3.86 -5.61 6.56
C ALA A 75 3.02 -4.51 7.24
N GLY A 76 2.03 -4.85 8.06
CA GLY A 76 1.26 -3.87 8.84
C GLY A 76 2.17 -3.11 9.81
N MET A 77 1.81 -1.87 10.15
CA MET A 77 2.59 -0.97 11.03
C MET A 77 4.03 -0.72 10.56
N ASN A 78 4.35 -0.96 9.28
CA ASN A 78 5.66 -0.65 8.73
C ASN A 78 5.95 0.85 8.81
N LYS A 79 7.16 1.21 9.25
CA LYS A 79 7.60 2.60 9.41
C LYS A 79 8.69 2.98 8.43
N HIS A 80 9.65 2.12 8.14
CA HIS A 80 10.82 2.51 7.33
C HIS A 80 11.25 1.45 6.32
N ALA A 81 10.77 0.21 6.45
CA ALA A 81 11.25 -0.90 5.63
C ALA A 81 10.65 -0.87 4.22
N THR A 82 11.35 -1.55 3.32
CA THR A 82 10.81 -2.02 2.05
C THR A 82 10.43 -3.49 2.19
N VAL A 83 9.16 -3.83 1.96
CA VAL A 83 8.70 -5.22 1.99
C VAL A 83 8.17 -5.63 0.62
N ARG A 84 8.72 -6.70 0.05
CA ARG A 84 8.31 -7.25 -1.25
C ARG A 84 7.71 -8.64 -1.03
N ILE A 85 6.48 -8.82 -1.49
CA ILE A 85 5.75 -10.08 -1.40
C ILE A 85 5.64 -10.65 -2.80
N ASN A 86 6.39 -11.74 -3.06
CA ASN A 86 6.38 -12.47 -4.33
C ASN A 86 5.20 -13.45 -4.36
N GLY A 87 3.98 -12.92 -4.21
CA GLY A 87 2.76 -13.69 -4.12
C GLY A 87 1.52 -12.83 -3.83
N ASN A 88 0.47 -13.49 -3.34
CA ASN A 88 -0.77 -12.85 -2.92
C ASN A 88 -0.71 -12.49 -1.44
N ALA A 89 -1.46 -11.47 -1.03
CA ALA A 89 -1.56 -11.04 0.35
C ALA A 89 -2.99 -11.13 0.90
N GLY A 90 -3.12 -11.63 2.12
CA GLY A 90 -4.38 -11.69 2.86
C GLY A 90 -4.90 -10.32 3.31
N GLN A 91 -5.94 -10.35 4.15
CA GLN A 91 -6.62 -9.16 4.64
C GLN A 91 -5.66 -8.21 5.38
N GLY A 92 -5.78 -6.90 5.13
CA GLY A 92 -5.07 -5.89 5.91
C GLY A 92 -3.57 -5.79 5.64
N VAL A 93 -3.08 -6.22 4.46
CA VAL A 93 -1.68 -5.98 4.07
C VAL A 93 -1.32 -4.50 4.17
N ALA A 94 -0.17 -4.19 4.76
CA ALA A 94 0.29 -2.82 5.03
C ALA A 94 -0.69 -1.96 5.86
N GLU A 95 -1.58 -2.58 6.64
CA GLU A 95 -2.47 -1.84 7.53
C GLU A 95 -1.69 -0.96 8.51
N ASN A 96 -2.15 0.27 8.70
CA ASN A 96 -1.57 1.25 9.63
C ASN A 96 -0.07 1.49 9.36
N MET A 97 0.38 1.37 8.11
CA MET A 97 1.73 1.74 7.70
C MET A 97 1.96 3.25 7.89
N MET A 98 3.12 3.63 8.43
CA MET A 98 3.51 5.02 8.71
C MET A 98 4.33 5.62 7.57
N SER A 99 5.26 4.84 7.00
CA SER A 99 6.09 5.18 5.84
C SER A 99 6.81 3.92 5.34
N GLY A 100 7.65 4.06 4.31
CA GLY A 100 8.33 2.94 3.63
C GLY A 100 7.65 2.54 2.33
N LEU A 101 7.94 1.33 1.86
CA LEU A 101 7.37 0.74 0.64
C LEU A 101 6.89 -0.68 0.93
N VAL A 102 5.70 -1.03 0.46
CA VAL A 102 5.22 -2.42 0.39
C VAL A 102 4.81 -2.72 -1.05
N VAL A 103 5.30 -3.81 -1.61
CA VAL A 103 4.96 -4.28 -2.97
C VAL A 103 4.39 -5.68 -2.89
N VAL A 104 3.20 -5.89 -3.46
CA VAL A 104 2.55 -7.20 -3.61
C VAL A 104 2.53 -7.54 -5.11
N ALA A 105 3.27 -8.57 -5.50
CA ALA A 105 3.35 -9.01 -6.90
C ALA A 105 2.05 -9.66 -7.41
N GLY A 106 1.22 -10.17 -6.51
CA GLY A 106 -0.09 -10.74 -6.82
C GLY A 106 -1.26 -9.86 -6.40
N ASN A 107 -2.35 -10.51 -6.01
CA ASN A 107 -3.58 -9.88 -5.53
C ASN A 107 -3.53 -9.61 -4.03
N ALA A 108 -4.28 -8.61 -3.58
CA ALA A 108 -4.51 -8.32 -2.17
C ALA A 108 -5.99 -8.56 -1.78
N SER A 109 -6.21 -9.17 -0.62
CA SER A 109 -7.55 -9.34 -0.06
C SER A 109 -8.12 -8.03 0.48
N GLN A 110 -9.19 -8.09 1.27
CA GLN A 110 -9.88 -6.91 1.78
C GLN A 110 -8.97 -6.01 2.62
N SER A 111 -9.31 -4.72 2.66
CA SER A 111 -8.70 -3.75 3.58
C SER A 111 -7.19 -3.51 3.39
N ALA A 112 -6.65 -3.76 2.20
CA ALA A 112 -5.25 -3.42 1.90
C ALA A 112 -4.98 -1.93 2.16
N GLY A 113 -3.89 -1.63 2.89
CA GLY A 113 -3.49 -0.27 3.26
C GLY A 113 -4.45 0.43 4.24
N ALA A 114 -5.34 -0.31 4.91
CA ALA A 114 -6.31 0.28 5.85
C ALA A 114 -5.62 1.17 6.89
N SER A 115 -6.20 2.33 7.19
CA SER A 115 -5.68 3.29 8.18
C SER A 115 -4.22 3.76 8.00
N GLY A 116 -3.58 3.46 6.85
CA GLY A 116 -2.20 3.86 6.58
C GLY A 116 -2.02 5.38 6.59
N ARG A 117 -0.95 5.86 7.21
CA ARG A 117 -0.66 7.29 7.44
C ARG A 117 0.38 7.87 6.49
N GLY A 118 1.13 7.02 5.80
CA GLY A 118 2.15 7.44 4.84
C GLY A 118 2.85 6.24 4.20
N GLY A 119 3.78 6.54 3.30
CA GLY A 119 4.45 5.52 2.47
C GLY A 119 3.66 5.14 1.23
N LEU A 120 4.16 4.13 0.51
CA LEU A 120 3.59 3.62 -0.72
C LEU A 120 3.27 2.13 -0.59
N LEU A 121 2.04 1.75 -0.90
CA LEU A 121 1.65 0.36 -1.15
C LEU A 121 1.39 0.18 -2.64
N VAL A 122 2.11 -0.75 -3.27
CA VAL A 122 1.89 -1.16 -4.67
C VAL A 122 1.32 -2.58 -4.69
N ILE A 123 0.22 -2.76 -5.42
CA ILE A 123 -0.39 -4.06 -5.68
C ILE A 123 -0.40 -4.24 -7.20
N GLU A 124 0.31 -5.26 -7.68
CA GLU A 124 0.42 -5.52 -9.12
C GLU A 124 -0.81 -6.21 -9.72
N GLY A 125 -1.55 -6.96 -8.91
CA GLY A 125 -2.84 -7.53 -9.27
C GLY A 125 -4.02 -6.65 -8.85
N ASP A 126 -5.11 -7.32 -8.50
CA ASP A 126 -6.34 -6.72 -7.99
C ASP A 126 -6.32 -6.58 -6.46
N ALA A 127 -7.06 -5.60 -5.95
CA ALA A 127 -7.40 -5.50 -4.53
C ALA A 127 -8.88 -5.79 -4.30
N SER A 128 -9.21 -6.55 -3.26
CA SER A 128 -10.61 -6.83 -2.92
C SER A 128 -11.31 -5.60 -2.31
N SER A 129 -12.41 -5.81 -1.59
CA SER A 129 -13.20 -4.73 -1.02
C SER A 129 -12.45 -3.91 0.02
N ARG A 130 -12.90 -2.66 0.22
CA ARG A 130 -12.39 -1.75 1.26
C ARG A 130 -10.89 -1.46 1.16
N CYS A 131 -10.29 -1.56 -0.03
CA CYS A 131 -8.92 -1.12 -0.26
C CYS A 131 -8.78 0.36 0.15
N GLY A 132 -7.80 0.69 1.00
CA GLY A 132 -7.61 2.05 1.51
C GLY A 132 -8.69 2.54 2.50
N ILE A 133 -9.46 1.66 3.13
CA ILE A 133 -10.45 2.04 4.15
C ILE A 133 -9.79 2.84 5.29
N SER A 134 -10.41 3.97 5.65
CA SER A 134 -9.95 4.88 6.69
C SER A 134 -8.50 5.38 6.52
N MET A 135 -7.94 5.36 5.30
CA MET A 135 -6.58 5.85 5.04
C MET A 135 -6.37 7.29 5.51
N LYS A 136 -5.19 7.56 6.08
CA LYS A 136 -4.82 8.80 6.80
C LYS A 136 -3.57 9.47 6.23
N GLY A 137 -3.17 9.11 5.02
CA GLY A 137 -2.02 9.71 4.34
C GLY A 137 -1.21 8.76 3.46
N ILE A 138 -1.44 7.44 3.54
CA ILE A 138 -0.79 6.46 2.64
C ILE A 138 -1.14 6.74 1.17
N ASP A 139 -0.18 6.50 0.28
CA ASP A 139 -0.44 6.41 -1.15
C ASP A 139 -0.51 4.92 -1.54
N ILE A 140 -1.54 4.53 -2.28
CA ILE A 140 -1.80 3.15 -2.73
C ILE A 140 -1.94 3.16 -4.25
N VAL A 141 -1.22 2.27 -4.94
CA VAL A 141 -1.36 2.03 -6.38
C VAL A 141 -1.76 0.58 -6.59
N VAL A 142 -2.93 0.38 -7.21
CA VAL A 142 -3.42 -0.93 -7.64
C VAL A 142 -3.36 -0.96 -9.17
N LYS A 143 -2.50 -1.81 -9.74
CA LYS A 143 -2.35 -1.96 -11.19
C LYS A 143 -3.56 -2.68 -11.80
N GLY A 144 -4.27 -3.48 -11.01
CA GLY A 144 -5.56 -4.07 -11.37
C GLY A 144 -6.77 -3.23 -10.93
N SER A 145 -7.85 -3.93 -10.63
CA SER A 145 -9.14 -3.39 -10.20
C SER A 145 -9.27 -3.41 -8.67
N VAL A 146 -10.24 -2.65 -8.15
CA VAL A 146 -10.60 -2.65 -6.73
C VAL A 146 -12.05 -3.05 -6.49
N GLY A 147 -12.30 -3.77 -5.39
CA GLY A 147 -13.63 -4.17 -4.96
C GLY A 147 -14.49 -3.03 -4.38
N HIS A 148 -15.70 -3.39 -3.94
CA HIS A 148 -16.68 -2.47 -3.36
C HIS A 148 -16.14 -1.75 -2.10
N MET A 149 -16.67 -0.56 -1.82
CA MET A 149 -16.36 0.27 -0.65
C MET A 149 -14.86 0.62 -0.52
N SER A 150 -14.11 0.59 -1.61
CA SER A 150 -12.73 1.06 -1.61
C SER A 150 -12.68 2.55 -1.30
N ALA A 151 -11.68 2.97 -0.53
CA ALA A 151 -11.55 4.30 0.07
C ALA A 151 -12.72 4.73 0.97
N PHE A 152 -13.46 3.79 1.58
CA PHE A 152 -14.46 4.10 2.59
C PHE A 152 -13.84 4.87 3.77
N MET A 153 -14.42 6.00 4.17
CA MET A 153 -13.93 6.90 5.21
C MET A 153 -12.48 7.38 5.00
N ALA A 154 -11.99 7.41 3.75
CA ALA A 154 -10.62 7.82 3.46
C ALA A 154 -10.40 9.31 3.80
N GLN A 155 -9.47 9.55 4.73
CA GLN A 155 -9.23 10.88 5.31
C GLN A 155 -8.18 11.67 4.54
N ALA A 156 -7.05 11.04 4.21
CA ALA A 156 -5.95 11.64 3.47
C ALA A 156 -5.13 10.58 2.72
N GLY A 157 -4.29 11.03 1.79
CA GLY A 157 -3.47 10.17 0.92
C GLY A 157 -4.02 10.08 -0.51
N THR A 158 -3.61 9.06 -1.24
CA THR A 158 -4.02 8.81 -2.63
C THR A 158 -4.32 7.34 -2.87
N LEU A 159 -5.41 7.04 -3.57
CA LEU A 159 -5.66 5.71 -4.14
C LEU A 159 -5.66 5.82 -5.67
N VAL A 160 -4.74 5.13 -6.34
CA VAL A 160 -4.65 5.02 -7.80
C VAL A 160 -5.10 3.63 -8.22
N ILE A 161 -6.02 3.57 -9.17
CA ILE A 161 -6.64 2.34 -9.67
C ILE A 161 -6.50 2.33 -11.19
N CYS A 162 -5.63 1.47 -11.71
CA CYS A 162 -5.40 1.38 -13.16
C CYS A 162 -6.50 0.54 -13.87
N GLY A 163 -7.23 -0.31 -13.13
CA GLY A 163 -8.39 -1.04 -13.60
C GLY A 163 -9.72 -0.39 -13.25
N ASP A 164 -10.73 -1.23 -12.98
CA ASP A 164 -12.09 -0.82 -12.61
C ASP A 164 -12.24 -0.63 -11.08
N ALA A 165 -13.24 0.16 -10.67
CA ALA A 165 -13.67 0.30 -9.29
C ALA A 165 -15.10 -0.22 -9.11
N GLY A 166 -15.29 -1.07 -8.09
CA GLY A 166 -16.59 -1.59 -7.69
C GLY A 166 -17.51 -0.55 -7.03
N ASP A 167 -18.60 -1.03 -6.43
CA ASP A 167 -19.64 -0.18 -5.87
C ASP A 167 -19.19 0.67 -4.68
N ALA A 168 -19.87 1.80 -4.49
CA ALA A 168 -19.67 2.71 -3.36
C ALA A 168 -18.22 3.19 -3.19
N LEU A 169 -17.55 3.53 -4.30
CA LEU A 169 -16.19 4.08 -4.27
C LEU A 169 -16.16 5.39 -3.48
N GLY A 170 -15.24 5.51 -2.52
CA GLY A 170 -15.06 6.72 -1.73
C GLY A 170 -16.24 7.04 -0.82
N ASP A 171 -16.96 6.04 -0.34
CA ASP A 171 -18.07 6.29 0.58
C ASP A 171 -17.57 6.98 1.87
N SER A 172 -18.24 8.06 2.29
CA SER A 172 -17.81 8.97 3.37
C SER A 172 -16.39 9.55 3.20
N LEU A 173 -16.02 9.94 1.98
CA LEU A 173 -14.68 10.48 1.67
C LEU A 173 -14.42 11.86 2.29
N TYR A 174 -13.20 12.10 2.77
CA TYR A 174 -12.70 13.42 3.18
C TYR A 174 -11.62 13.97 2.21
N GLU A 175 -10.38 14.21 2.63
CA GLU A 175 -9.35 14.91 1.82
C GLU A 175 -8.50 13.97 0.93
N ALA A 176 -8.74 12.66 0.99
CA ALA A 176 -8.09 11.69 0.12
C ALA A 176 -8.45 11.91 -1.35
N LYS A 177 -7.52 11.56 -2.25
CA LYS A 177 -7.66 11.72 -3.70
C LYS A 177 -7.69 10.35 -4.34
N ILE A 178 -8.69 10.09 -5.17
CA ILE A 178 -8.82 8.82 -5.87
C ILE A 178 -8.65 9.07 -7.36
N PHE A 179 -7.85 8.25 -8.04
CA PHE A 179 -7.64 8.27 -9.48
C PHE A 179 -8.05 6.92 -10.05
N VAL A 180 -8.92 6.92 -11.06
CA VAL A 180 -9.39 5.69 -11.71
C VAL A 180 -9.25 5.82 -13.21
N LYS A 181 -8.57 4.86 -13.85
CA LYS A 181 -8.46 4.77 -15.31
C LYS A 181 -9.65 4.04 -15.94
N GLY A 182 -10.09 2.95 -15.32
CA GLY A 182 -11.24 2.16 -15.78
C GLY A 182 -12.59 2.74 -15.39
N ARG A 183 -13.60 1.86 -15.35
CA ARG A 183 -14.98 2.18 -15.01
C ARG A 183 -15.14 2.27 -13.50
N VAL A 184 -15.97 3.23 -13.05
CA VAL A 184 -16.47 3.27 -11.67
C VAL A 184 -17.92 2.82 -11.67
N ALA A 185 -18.24 1.75 -10.94
CA ALA A 185 -19.60 1.20 -10.90
C ALA A 185 -20.59 2.17 -10.23
N SER A 186 -20.26 2.62 -9.01
CA SER A 186 -21.04 3.64 -8.29
C SER A 186 -20.14 4.39 -7.29
N LEU A 187 -20.53 5.63 -6.99
CA LEU A 187 -19.88 6.45 -5.96
C LEU A 187 -20.62 6.30 -4.63
N GLY A 188 -19.86 6.33 -3.54
CA GLY A 188 -20.42 6.37 -2.20
C GLY A 188 -20.86 7.78 -1.76
N ALA A 189 -21.37 7.88 -0.53
CA ALA A 189 -21.79 9.16 0.02
C ALA A 189 -20.61 10.14 0.10
N ASP A 190 -20.87 11.41 -0.21
CA ASP A 190 -19.89 12.49 -0.23
C ASP A 190 -18.71 12.29 -1.20
N CYS A 191 -18.75 11.31 -2.13
CA CYS A 191 -17.78 11.19 -3.21
C CYS A 191 -18.32 11.77 -4.51
N VAL A 192 -17.54 12.62 -5.17
CA VAL A 192 -17.86 13.14 -6.50
C VAL A 192 -16.64 13.11 -7.40
N GLU A 193 -16.87 13.02 -8.71
CA GLU A 193 -15.84 13.36 -9.67
C GLU A 193 -15.43 14.83 -9.52
N LYS A 194 -14.15 15.10 -9.72
CA LYS A 194 -13.56 16.42 -9.59
C LYS A 194 -12.64 16.70 -10.78
N ALA A 195 -12.52 17.98 -11.15
CA ALA A 195 -11.61 18.39 -12.20
C ALA A 195 -10.17 17.90 -11.98
N MET A 196 -9.56 17.36 -13.03
CA MET A 196 -8.14 17.08 -13.11
C MET A 196 -7.38 18.40 -13.30
N ARG A 197 -6.25 18.59 -12.61
CA ARG A 197 -5.43 19.82 -12.64
C ARG A 197 -3.96 19.44 -12.81
N PRO A 198 -3.07 20.36 -13.25
CA PRO A 198 -1.66 20.04 -13.47
C PRO A 198 -0.96 19.41 -12.26
N ASN A 199 -1.25 19.91 -11.05
CA ASN A 199 -0.66 19.34 -9.83
C ASN A 199 -1.15 17.92 -9.52
N HIS A 200 -2.36 17.56 -9.95
CA HIS A 200 -2.89 16.20 -9.82
C HIS A 200 -2.21 15.25 -10.81
N LEU A 201 -2.05 15.68 -12.06
CA LEU A 201 -1.32 14.92 -13.08
C LEU A 201 0.13 14.68 -12.66
N ALA A 202 0.82 15.70 -12.15
CA ALA A 202 2.18 15.57 -11.65
C ALA A 202 2.29 14.66 -10.42
N ARG A 203 1.26 14.59 -9.57
CA ARG A 203 1.23 13.63 -8.46
C ARG A 203 1.01 12.21 -8.96
N LEU A 204 0.03 12.02 -9.85
CA LEU A 204 -0.31 10.74 -10.43
C LEU A 204 0.88 10.15 -11.21
N ALA A 205 1.56 10.96 -12.04
CA ALA A 205 2.77 10.56 -12.76
C ALA A 205 3.84 9.97 -11.84
N ARG A 206 4.14 10.66 -10.73
CA ARG A 206 5.13 10.18 -9.74
C ARG A 206 4.71 8.87 -9.08
N LEU A 207 3.42 8.66 -8.81
CA LEU A 207 2.93 7.43 -8.21
C LEU A 207 2.96 6.26 -9.20
N LEU A 208 2.61 6.50 -10.46
CA LEU A 208 2.71 5.50 -11.52
C LEU A 208 4.17 5.10 -11.78
N GLU A 209 5.07 6.08 -11.88
CA GLU A 209 6.52 5.85 -12.00
C GLU A 209 7.07 5.04 -10.81
N ALA A 210 6.77 5.45 -9.57
CA ALA A 210 7.21 4.74 -8.38
C ALA A 210 6.65 3.30 -8.27
N ALA A 211 5.50 3.04 -8.89
CA ALA A 211 4.89 1.72 -8.99
C ALA A 211 5.37 0.90 -10.20
N GLY A 212 6.20 1.47 -11.08
CA GLY A 212 6.59 0.83 -12.34
C GLY A 212 5.37 0.58 -13.24
N CYS A 213 4.52 1.60 -13.40
CA CYS A 213 3.37 1.60 -14.28
C CYS A 213 3.53 2.68 -15.35
N ASP A 214 3.41 2.29 -16.62
CA ASP A 214 3.63 3.18 -17.78
C ASP A 214 2.34 3.85 -18.28
N ASP A 215 1.27 3.80 -17.49
CA ASP A 215 0.00 4.41 -17.86
C ASP A 215 0.09 5.94 -17.97
N ASP A 216 -0.61 6.51 -18.95
CA ASP A 216 -0.71 7.96 -19.10
C ASP A 216 -1.58 8.56 -17.98
N PRO A 217 -1.06 9.47 -17.13
CA PRO A 217 -1.86 10.16 -16.11
C PRO A 217 -3.10 10.88 -16.66
N ALA A 218 -3.09 11.32 -17.92
CA ALA A 218 -4.23 11.99 -18.54
C ALA A 218 -5.40 11.03 -18.84
N SER A 219 -5.17 9.72 -18.83
CA SER A 219 -6.21 8.70 -19.01
C SER A 219 -7.06 8.45 -17.76
N PHE A 220 -6.70 9.06 -16.62
CA PHE A 220 -7.40 8.87 -15.35
C PHE A 220 -8.43 9.95 -15.08
N ARG A 221 -9.56 9.54 -14.50
CA ARG A 221 -10.52 10.43 -13.84
C ARG A 221 -10.16 10.58 -12.37
N ARG A 222 -10.56 11.70 -11.77
CA ARG A 222 -10.26 12.03 -10.38
C ARG A 222 -11.52 12.17 -9.56
N TYR A 223 -11.52 11.59 -8.37
CA TYR A 223 -12.60 11.67 -7.40
C TYR A 223 -12.09 12.23 -6.07
N GLY A 224 -12.99 12.84 -5.31
CA GLY A 224 -12.70 13.52 -4.05
C GLY A 224 -13.97 13.91 -3.31
N SER A 225 -13.84 14.29 -2.04
CA SER A 225 -15.00 14.65 -1.21
C SER A 225 -15.82 15.80 -1.78
N ALA A 226 -17.14 15.69 -1.74
CA ALA A 226 -18.06 16.81 -1.96
C ALA A 226 -18.08 17.80 -0.78
N ARG A 227 -17.47 17.44 0.35
CA ARG A 227 -17.35 18.22 1.60
C ARG A 227 -18.68 18.52 2.26
N ARG A 228 -19.66 17.62 2.12
CA ARG A 228 -20.99 17.74 2.73
C ARG A 228 -21.02 17.14 4.13
N LEU A 229 -20.20 16.12 4.41
CA LEU A 229 -20.20 15.40 5.69
C LEU A 229 -19.12 15.91 6.66
N TYR A 230 -18.57 17.10 6.45
CA TYR A 230 -17.50 17.66 7.30
C TYR A 230 -18.03 18.17 8.64
N ASN A 231 -19.28 18.60 8.67
CA ASN A 231 -19.98 19.03 9.87
C ASN A 231 -21.26 18.22 9.99
N PHE A 232 -21.66 17.90 11.23
CA PHE A 232 -22.95 17.26 11.47
C PHE A 232 -24.07 18.27 11.21
N HIS A 233 -24.95 17.96 10.25
CA HIS A 233 -26.16 18.72 9.98
C HIS A 233 -27.36 17.81 10.19
N VAL A 234 -28.22 18.15 11.16
CA VAL A 234 -29.36 17.31 11.56
C VAL A 234 -30.35 17.07 10.40
N ASP A 235 -30.39 17.99 9.44
CA ASP A 235 -31.22 17.94 8.23
C ASP A 235 -30.68 16.99 7.15
N HIS A 236 -29.50 16.39 7.36
CA HIS A 236 -28.87 15.43 6.46
C HIS A 236 -28.64 14.07 7.14
N ALA A 237 -29.36 13.79 8.24
CA ALA A 237 -29.21 12.57 9.03
C ALA A 237 -29.38 11.27 8.20
N ASP A 238 -30.12 11.34 7.10
CA ASP A 238 -30.36 10.26 6.13
C ASP A 238 -29.23 10.09 5.09
N GLN A 239 -28.26 11.01 5.06
CA GLN A 239 -27.11 11.02 4.14
C GLN A 239 -25.78 10.60 4.81
N TYR A 240 -25.81 10.30 6.12
CA TYR A 240 -24.67 9.75 6.88
C TYR A 240 -24.67 8.22 6.89
#